data_AF-A0A852T4P7-F1
#
_entry.id   AF-A0A852T4P7-F1
#
_cell.length_a   1.000
_cell.length_b   1.000
_cell.length_c   1.000
_cell.angle_alpha   90.00
_cell.angle_beta   90.00
_cell.angle_gamma   90.00
#
_symmetry.space_group_name_H-M   'P 1'
#
loop_
_entity.id
_entity.type
_entity.pdbx_description
1 polymer ?
#
loop_
_entity_poly.entity_id
_entity_poly.type
_entity_poly.pdbx_seq_one_letter_code
_entity_poly.pdbx_strand_id
1 'polypeptide(L)'
;MLLALSGICFGVLTSWVNVRTDWVVLSKLIGVGWPWAAVGVAAAAMVSRARAVGALLALGGAVLGYYASDLALGVYTFIDFSDPRANSDPMSARTSVAWSDAIRDAARWLFVAVVVSVPLGQVAGALNRTDGWGLLARLFLPIGAAMESFGIRLPSELAVQPSPVSVATHTIIGIAGVVATAVLMTRHLAASTTWAGRHTRPPRARRKRTICSDVQVSCEGANGGGERSGD
;
A
#
# COMPACT_ATOMS: atom_id res chain seq x y z
N MET A 1 -15.11 7.44 4.60
CA MET A 1 -14.68 8.20 5.78
C MET A 1 -13.52 7.52 6.52
N LEU A 2 -13.67 6.28 7.01
CA LEU A 2 -12.62 5.58 7.76
C LEU A 2 -11.25 5.51 7.04
N LEU A 3 -11.24 5.23 5.74
CA LEU A 3 -9.99 5.16 4.95
C LEU A 3 -9.26 6.51 4.86
N ALA A 4 -10.01 7.60 4.76
CA ALA A 4 -9.42 8.94 4.75
C ALA A 4 -8.85 9.28 6.14
N LEU A 5 -9.55 8.93 7.21
CA LEU A 5 -9.06 9.11 8.59
C LEU A 5 -7.80 8.30 8.87
N SER A 6 -7.75 7.03 8.46
CA SER A 6 -6.53 6.22 8.59
C SER A 6 -5.37 6.81 7.79
N GLY A 7 -5.67 7.34 6.59
CA GLY A 7 -4.72 8.11 5.80
C GLY A 7 -4.17 9.30 6.58
N ILE A 8 -5.04 10.16 7.09
CA ILE A 8 -4.67 11.33 7.89
C ILE A 8 -3.78 10.93 9.06
N CYS A 9 -4.16 9.92 9.84
CA CYS A 9 -3.34 9.44 10.97
C CYS A 9 -1.95 8.98 10.52
N PHE A 10 -1.87 8.25 9.40
CA PHE A 10 -0.58 7.84 8.84
C PHE A 10 0.27 9.03 8.39
N GLY A 11 -0.34 10.03 7.74
CA GLY A 11 0.33 11.26 7.32
C GLY A 11 0.89 12.06 8.50
N VAL A 12 0.06 12.29 9.53
CA VAL A 12 0.47 12.97 10.76
C VAL A 12 1.61 12.23 11.45
N LEU A 13 1.51 10.91 11.58
CA LEU A 13 2.57 10.09 12.16
C LEU A 13 3.87 10.21 11.37
N THR A 14 3.80 10.17 10.04
CA THR A 14 4.97 10.28 9.17
C THR A 14 5.65 11.65 9.32
N SER A 15 4.87 12.75 9.33
CA SER A 15 5.38 14.10 9.57
C SER A 15 6.08 14.21 10.92
N TRP A 16 5.42 13.74 11.98
CA TRP A 16 5.96 13.80 13.34
C TRP A 16 7.25 12.99 13.50
N VAL A 17 7.34 11.82 12.88
CA VAL A 17 8.57 11.01 12.85
C VAL A 17 9.67 11.72 12.05
N ASN A 18 9.34 12.39 10.94
CA ASN A 18 10.33 13.04 10.08
C ASN A 18 10.97 14.28 10.73
N VAL A 19 10.23 15.01 11.57
CA VAL A 19 10.78 16.18 12.29
C VAL A 19 11.70 15.77 13.45
N ARG A 20 11.58 14.54 13.94
CA ARG A 20 12.39 14.01 15.04
C ARG A 20 13.77 13.53 14.58
N THR A 21 14.81 14.25 14.98
CA THR A 21 16.21 13.94 14.64
C THR A 21 16.75 12.71 15.37
N ASP A 22 16.16 12.33 16.50
CA ASP A 22 16.51 11.14 17.27
C ASP A 22 16.02 9.84 16.61
N TRP A 23 15.06 9.91 15.69
CA TRP A 23 14.39 8.74 15.09
C TRP A 23 14.79 8.49 13.64
N VAL A 24 16.08 8.66 13.33
CA VAL A 24 16.63 8.57 11.97
C VAL A 24 16.22 7.29 11.24
N VAL A 25 16.28 6.13 11.91
CA VAL A 25 15.90 4.85 11.27
C VAL A 25 14.42 4.86 10.88
N LEU A 26 13.55 5.34 11.77
CA LEU A 26 12.10 5.31 11.52
C LEU A 26 11.70 6.34 10.45
N SER A 27 12.32 7.52 10.42
CA SER A 27 12.08 8.51 9.36
C SER A 27 12.53 8.00 7.99
N LYS A 28 13.67 7.30 7.93
CA LYS A 28 14.14 6.62 6.71
C LYS A 28 13.31 5.40 6.33
N LEU A 29 12.50 4.85 7.22
CA LEU A 29 11.56 3.78 6.91
C LEU A 29 10.24 4.34 6.36
N ILE A 30 9.63 5.30 7.07
CA ILE A 30 8.26 5.77 6.77
C ILE A 30 8.23 6.93 5.76
N GLY A 31 9.29 7.74 5.67
CA GLY A 31 9.42 8.89 4.76
C GLY A 31 9.78 8.53 3.31
N VAL A 32 9.74 7.25 2.97
CA VAL A 32 10.13 6.70 1.67
C VAL A 32 8.86 6.41 0.84
N GLY A 33 8.95 6.20 -0.47
CA GLY A 33 7.76 6.02 -1.32
C GLY A 33 7.02 4.69 -1.12
N TRP A 34 7.74 3.59 -0.88
CA TRP A 34 7.11 2.26 -0.79
C TRP A 34 6.10 2.05 0.36
N PRO A 35 6.24 2.59 1.59
CA PRO A 35 5.23 2.46 2.64
C PRO A 35 3.94 3.21 2.28
N TRP A 36 4.05 4.36 1.62
CA TRP A 36 2.88 5.10 1.13
C TRP A 36 2.12 4.29 0.09
N ALA A 37 2.84 3.67 -0.85
CA ALA A 37 2.24 2.75 -1.80
C ALA A 37 1.58 1.55 -1.09
N ALA A 38 2.18 1.01 -0.03
CA ALA A 38 1.60 -0.09 0.77
C ALA A 38 0.28 0.32 1.44
N VAL A 39 0.21 1.52 2.02
CA VAL A 39 -1.03 2.07 2.59
C VAL A 39 -2.10 2.21 1.51
N GLY A 40 -1.75 2.74 0.33
CA GLY A 40 -2.67 2.85 -0.81
C GLY A 40 -3.22 1.50 -1.28
N VAL A 41 -2.35 0.49 -1.42
CA VAL A 41 -2.74 -0.88 -1.81
C VAL A 41 -3.62 -1.52 -0.74
N ALA A 42 -3.27 -1.39 0.54
CA ALA A 42 -4.04 -1.93 1.65
C ALA A 42 -5.44 -1.31 1.72
N ALA A 43 -5.54 0.02 1.63
CA ALA A 43 -6.82 0.73 1.61
C ALA A 43 -7.68 0.35 0.39
N ALA A 44 -7.07 0.22 -0.78
CA ALA A 44 -7.75 -0.26 -1.98
C ALA A 44 -8.26 -1.70 -1.82
N ALA A 45 -7.49 -2.59 -1.18
CA ALA A 45 -7.89 -3.98 -0.96
C ALA A 45 -9.10 -4.12 -0.03
N MET A 46 -9.31 -3.15 0.87
CA MET A 46 -10.48 -3.10 1.76
C MET A 46 -11.79 -2.70 1.05
N VAL A 47 -11.72 -2.20 -0.19
CA VAL A 47 -12.91 -1.74 -0.95
C VAL A 47 -13.11 -2.62 -2.18
N SER A 48 -14.24 -3.31 -2.27
CA SER A 48 -14.48 -4.28 -3.37
C SER A 48 -14.79 -3.64 -4.72
N ARG A 49 -15.60 -2.56 -4.76
CA ARG A 49 -16.13 -1.97 -5.99
C ARG A 49 -15.44 -0.67 -6.44
N ALA A 50 -14.69 -0.01 -5.56
CA ALA A 50 -14.09 1.30 -5.82
C ALA A 50 -12.63 1.37 -5.32
N ARG A 51 -11.81 0.39 -5.73
CA ARG A 51 -10.43 0.22 -5.27
C ARG A 51 -9.57 1.48 -5.45
N ALA A 52 -9.63 2.10 -6.62
CA ALA A 52 -8.90 3.33 -6.91
C ALA A 52 -9.34 4.48 -5.99
N VAL A 53 -10.64 4.60 -5.72
CA VAL A 53 -11.18 5.60 -4.77
C VAL A 53 -10.70 5.28 -3.34
N GLY A 54 -10.63 4.00 -2.95
CA GLY A 54 -10.08 3.57 -1.67
C GLY A 54 -8.61 4.00 -1.48
N ALA A 55 -7.76 3.76 -2.49
CA ALA A 55 -6.38 4.24 -2.52
C ALA A 55 -6.31 5.77 -2.47
N LEU A 56 -7.11 6.46 -3.28
CA LEU A 56 -7.13 7.93 -3.34
C LEU A 56 -7.53 8.54 -2.01
N LEU A 57 -8.57 8.04 -1.35
CA LEU A 57 -9.02 8.56 -0.06
C LEU A 57 -7.95 8.38 1.02
N ALA A 58 -7.28 7.22 1.06
CA ALA A 58 -6.21 6.98 2.01
C ALA A 58 -4.97 7.83 1.73
N LEU A 59 -4.50 7.88 0.48
CA LEU A 59 -3.32 8.67 0.10
C LEU A 59 -3.59 10.17 0.18
N GLY A 60 -4.73 10.64 -0.31
CA GLY A 60 -5.14 12.03 -0.20
C GLY A 60 -5.28 12.47 1.26
N GLY A 61 -5.92 11.63 2.09
CA GLY A 61 -5.96 11.85 3.54
C GLY A 61 -4.56 11.91 4.15
N ALA A 62 -3.65 11.00 3.77
CA ALA A 62 -2.27 11.00 4.26
C ALA A 62 -1.48 12.24 3.84
N VAL A 63 -1.60 12.70 2.59
CA VAL A 63 -0.94 13.93 2.14
C VAL A 63 -1.45 15.14 2.93
N LEU A 64 -2.77 15.26 3.10
CA LEU A 64 -3.36 16.36 3.87
C LEU A 64 -2.93 16.31 5.35
N GLY A 65 -2.95 15.13 5.97
CA GLY A 65 -2.52 14.95 7.35
C GLY A 65 -1.03 15.26 7.55
N TYR A 66 -0.19 14.84 6.60
CA TYR A 66 1.24 15.12 6.60
C TYR A 66 1.53 16.61 6.55
N TYR A 67 0.98 17.33 5.56
CA TYR A 67 1.26 18.75 5.39
C TYR A 67 0.58 19.64 6.45
N ALA A 68 -0.59 19.26 6.95
CA ALA A 68 -1.20 19.94 8.09
C ALA A 68 -0.34 19.80 9.36
N SER A 69 0.25 18.61 9.58
CA SER A 69 1.17 18.36 10.68
C SER A 69 2.49 19.13 10.51
N ASP A 70 3.07 19.17 9.30
CA ASP A 70 4.28 19.95 9.02
C ASP A 70 4.08 21.45 9.29
N LEU A 71 2.91 21.99 8.92
CA LEU A 71 2.54 23.37 9.26
C LEU A 71 2.44 23.57 10.78
N ALA A 72 1.80 22.64 11.50
CA ALA A 72 1.66 22.71 12.95
C ALA A 72 3.01 22.58 13.69
N LEU A 73 3.95 21.81 13.12
CA LEU A 73 5.32 21.64 13.63
C LEU A 73 6.28 22.75 13.20
N GLY A 74 5.82 23.72 12.41
CA GLY A 74 6.62 24.87 11.98
C GLY A 74 7.66 24.56 10.90
N VAL A 75 7.50 23.47 10.14
CA VAL A 75 8.43 23.10 9.04
C VAL A 75 8.48 24.17 7.95
N TYR A 76 7.37 24.88 7.73
CA TYR A 76 7.24 25.99 6.78
C TYR A 76 7.41 27.37 7.43
N THR A 77 7.95 27.42 8.64
CA THR A 77 8.17 28.67 9.37
C THR A 77 9.60 29.15 9.16
N PHE A 78 9.73 30.39 8.70
CA PHE A 78 11.02 31.02 8.42
C PHE A 78 11.20 32.28 9.26
N ILE A 79 12.45 32.61 9.59
CA ILE A 79 12.79 33.88 10.22
C ILE A 79 12.51 35.01 9.23
N ASP A 80 11.77 36.03 9.67
CA ASP A 80 11.53 37.22 8.87
C ASP A 80 12.77 38.13 8.90
N PHE A 81 13.58 38.07 7.84
CA PHE A 81 14.79 38.88 7.72
C PHE A 81 14.51 40.38 7.58
N SER A 82 13.26 40.80 7.40
CA SER A 82 12.88 42.21 7.46
C SER A 82 12.76 42.75 8.89
N ASP A 83 12.69 41.87 9.90
CA ASP A 83 12.74 42.25 11.31
C ASP A 83 14.17 42.68 11.69
N PRO A 84 14.40 43.92 12.19
CA PRO A 84 15.71 44.35 12.66
C PRO A 84 16.34 43.41 13.70
N ARG A 85 15.50 42.66 14.45
CA ARG A 85 15.96 41.69 15.45
C ARG A 85 16.57 40.43 14.83
N ALA A 86 16.26 40.11 13.58
CA ALA A 86 16.75 38.89 12.93
C ALA A 86 18.28 38.77 12.94
N ASN A 87 18.99 39.91 12.87
CA ASN A 87 20.44 39.94 12.86
C ASN A 87 21.07 40.03 14.27
N SER A 88 20.36 40.60 15.26
CA SER A 88 20.89 40.82 16.62
C SER A 88 20.48 39.73 17.61
N ASP A 89 19.27 39.20 17.48
CA ASP A 89 18.71 38.14 18.33
C ASP A 89 17.71 37.30 17.52
N PRO A 90 18.19 36.31 16.75
CA PRO A 90 17.33 35.51 15.87
C PRO A 90 16.29 34.68 16.64
N MET A 91 16.46 34.45 17.93
CA MET A 91 15.51 33.69 18.75
C MET A 91 14.27 34.51 19.12
N SER A 92 14.36 35.85 19.09
CA SER A 92 13.23 36.77 19.35
C SER A 92 12.71 37.47 18.10
N ALA A 93 13.28 37.16 16.93
CA ALA A 93 12.84 37.67 15.65
C ALA A 93 11.46 37.13 15.27
N ARG A 94 10.66 37.93 14.57
CA ARG A 94 9.38 37.49 14.02
C ARG A 94 9.59 36.34 13.04
N THR A 95 8.64 35.42 13.04
CA THR A 95 8.59 34.33 12.08
C THR A 95 7.39 34.48 11.16
N SER A 96 7.55 34.03 9.92
CA SER A 96 6.50 34.00 8.91
C SER A 96 6.31 32.58 8.38
N VAL A 97 5.08 32.25 8.00
CA VAL A 97 4.73 30.93 7.44
C VAL A 97 4.70 31.04 5.91
N ALA A 98 5.49 30.20 5.23
CA ALA A 98 5.51 30.15 3.76
C ALA A 98 4.32 29.34 3.21
N TRP A 99 3.12 29.94 3.28
CA TRP A 99 1.88 29.31 2.82
C TRP A 99 1.93 28.84 1.36
N SER A 100 2.58 29.60 0.49
CA SER A 100 2.71 29.26 -0.94
C SER A 100 3.45 27.95 -1.15
N ASP A 101 4.53 27.70 -0.39
CA ASP A 101 5.33 26.50 -0.51
C ASP A 101 4.56 25.29 0.04
N ALA A 102 3.93 25.44 1.21
CA ALA A 102 3.09 24.40 1.80
C ALA A 102 1.93 23.98 0.87
N ILE A 103 1.21 24.95 0.30
CA ILE A 103 0.11 24.67 -0.64
C ILE A 103 0.62 24.02 -1.92
N ARG A 104 1.73 24.52 -2.49
CA ARG A 104 2.32 23.98 -3.71
C ARG A 104 2.75 22.52 -3.52
N ASP A 105 3.41 22.21 -2.42
CA ASP A 105 3.87 20.86 -2.11
C ASP A 105 2.68 19.92 -1.87
N ALA A 106 1.70 20.34 -1.07
CA ALA A 106 0.47 19.57 -0.85
C ALA A 106 -0.27 19.31 -2.17
N ALA A 107 -0.43 20.32 -3.03
CA ALA A 107 -1.09 20.19 -4.33
C ALA A 107 -0.34 19.22 -5.26
N ARG A 108 1.00 19.31 -5.32
CA ARG A 108 1.84 18.40 -6.09
C ARG A 108 1.64 16.95 -5.66
N TRP A 109 1.67 16.67 -4.36
CA TRP A 109 1.53 15.30 -3.86
C TRP A 109 0.10 14.78 -3.90
N LEU A 110 -0.91 15.64 -3.78
CA LEU A 110 -2.29 15.27 -4.06
C LEU A 110 -2.49 14.88 -5.52
N PHE A 111 -1.88 15.61 -6.45
CA PHE A 111 -1.89 15.24 -7.86
C PHE A 111 -1.23 13.88 -8.08
N VAL A 112 -0.06 13.64 -7.49
CA VAL A 112 0.59 12.32 -7.53
C VAL A 112 -0.33 11.24 -6.96
N ALA A 113 -0.99 11.47 -5.82
CA ALA A 113 -1.94 10.54 -5.22
C ALA A 113 -3.11 10.20 -6.17
N VAL A 114 -3.65 11.18 -6.89
CA VAL A 114 -4.67 10.95 -7.93
C VAL A 114 -4.14 10.03 -9.02
N VAL A 115 -2.97 10.34 -9.59
CA VAL A 115 -2.37 9.57 -10.68
C VAL A 115 -2.08 8.13 -10.26
N VAL A 116 -1.46 7.92 -9.09
CA VAL A 116 -1.06 6.58 -8.63
C VAL A 116 -2.23 5.77 -8.06
N SER A 117 -3.34 6.40 -7.68
CA SER A 117 -4.49 5.68 -7.10
C SER A 117 -5.06 4.60 -8.01
N VAL A 118 -5.08 4.84 -9.33
CA VAL A 118 -5.58 3.91 -10.34
C VAL A 118 -4.72 2.63 -10.41
N PRO A 119 -3.41 2.69 -10.69
CA PRO A 119 -2.58 1.49 -10.72
C PRO A 119 -2.54 0.78 -9.36
N LEU A 120 -2.52 1.49 -8.23
CA LEU A 120 -2.59 0.84 -6.91
C LEU A 120 -3.92 0.09 -6.70
N GLY A 121 -5.02 0.63 -7.20
CA GLY A 121 -6.31 -0.04 -7.21
C GLY A 121 -6.32 -1.32 -8.05
N GLN A 122 -5.60 -1.34 -9.18
CA GLN A 122 -5.43 -2.52 -10.02
C GLN A 122 -4.57 -3.58 -9.31
N VAL A 123 -3.44 -3.17 -8.70
CA VAL A 123 -2.58 -4.05 -7.88
C VAL A 123 -3.41 -4.70 -6.78
N ALA A 124 -4.16 -3.91 -6.02
CA ALA A 124 -5.04 -4.42 -4.96
C ALA A 124 -6.08 -5.42 -5.48
N GLY A 125 -6.64 -5.18 -6.66
CA GLY A 125 -7.60 -6.09 -7.29
C GLY A 125 -7.00 -7.42 -7.72
N ALA A 126 -5.71 -7.46 -8.02
CA ALA A 126 -4.99 -8.66 -8.42
C ALA A 126 -4.43 -9.47 -7.23
N LEU A 127 -4.34 -8.90 -6.02
CA LEU A 127 -3.73 -9.57 -4.84
C LEU A 127 -4.34 -10.94 -4.49
N ASN A 128 -5.63 -11.15 -4.77
CA ASN A 128 -6.32 -12.42 -4.47
C ASN A 128 -6.21 -13.45 -5.59
N ARG A 129 -5.61 -13.11 -6.74
CA ARG A 129 -5.44 -14.06 -7.84
C ARG A 129 -4.34 -15.07 -7.50
N THR A 130 -4.51 -16.30 -7.96
CA THR A 130 -3.52 -17.39 -7.79
C THR A 130 -2.57 -17.52 -8.98
N ASP A 131 -2.85 -16.81 -10.07
CA ASP A 131 -2.07 -16.81 -11.30
C ASP A 131 -0.88 -15.85 -11.25
N GLY A 132 -0.15 -15.74 -12.36
CA GLY A 132 1.00 -14.85 -12.49
C GLY A 132 0.68 -13.38 -12.22
N TRP A 133 -0.53 -12.91 -12.55
CA TRP A 133 -0.96 -11.55 -12.23
C TRP A 133 -1.07 -11.30 -10.72
N GLY A 134 -1.56 -12.29 -9.97
CA GLY A 134 -1.56 -12.22 -8.51
C GLY A 134 -0.16 -12.26 -7.91
N LEU A 135 0.78 -12.97 -8.53
CA LEU A 135 2.18 -12.90 -8.14
C LEU A 135 2.75 -11.50 -8.37
N LEU A 136 2.59 -10.92 -9.57
CA LEU A 136 3.08 -9.58 -9.89
C LEU A 136 2.56 -8.53 -8.90
N ALA A 137 1.27 -8.59 -8.55
CA ALA A 137 0.68 -7.69 -7.57
C ALA A 137 1.32 -7.82 -6.17
N ARG A 138 1.66 -9.04 -5.73
CA ARG A 138 2.35 -9.28 -4.45
C ARG A 138 3.82 -8.87 -4.49
N LEU A 139 4.44 -8.93 -5.67
CA LEU A 139 5.83 -8.51 -5.88
C LEU A 139 5.99 -6.99 -5.98
N PHE A 140 4.92 -6.25 -6.27
CA PHE A 140 4.97 -4.79 -6.44
C PHE A 140 5.63 -4.06 -5.25
N LEU A 141 5.23 -4.35 -4.02
CA LEU A 141 5.80 -3.70 -2.83
C LEU A 141 7.25 -4.11 -2.52
N PRO A 142 7.62 -5.40 -2.46
CA PRO A 142 9.00 -5.78 -2.16
C PRO A 142 9.99 -5.36 -3.28
N ILE A 143 9.57 -5.41 -4.55
CA ILE A 143 10.38 -4.89 -5.65
C ILE A 143 10.49 -3.36 -5.55
N GLY A 144 9.38 -2.66 -5.29
CA GLY A 144 9.40 -1.21 -5.11
C GLY A 144 10.34 -0.77 -3.98
N ALA A 145 10.30 -1.46 -2.85
CA ALA A 145 11.21 -1.22 -1.71
C ALA A 145 12.68 -1.45 -2.08
N ALA A 146 12.98 -2.54 -2.80
CA ALA A 146 14.34 -2.83 -3.27
C ALA A 146 14.83 -1.81 -4.30
N MET A 147 14.00 -1.46 -5.29
CA MET A 147 14.32 -0.50 -6.33
C MET A 147 14.55 0.91 -5.77
N GLU A 148 13.69 1.38 -4.87
CA GLU A 148 13.88 2.69 -4.25
C GLU A 148 15.15 2.72 -3.39
N SER A 149 15.39 1.67 -2.61
CA SER A 149 16.55 1.59 -1.73
C SER A 149 17.86 1.54 -2.53
N PHE A 150 18.01 0.60 -3.45
CA PHE A 150 19.26 0.41 -4.19
C PHE A 150 19.42 1.33 -5.41
N GLY A 151 18.32 1.72 -6.06
CA GLY A 151 18.36 2.51 -7.29
C GLY A 151 18.37 4.02 -7.07
N ILE A 152 17.82 4.50 -5.95
CA ILE A 152 17.66 5.94 -5.69
C ILE A 152 18.38 6.34 -4.42
N ARG A 153 18.03 5.71 -3.29
CA ARG A 153 18.45 6.19 -1.95
C ARG A 153 19.91 5.90 -1.64
N LEU A 154 20.36 4.64 -1.74
CA LEU A 154 21.77 4.30 -1.48
C LEU A 154 22.74 5.14 -2.33
N PRO A 155 22.57 5.24 -3.66
CA PRO A 155 23.46 6.05 -4.49
C PRO A 155 23.50 7.52 -4.03
N SER A 156 22.35 8.10 -3.68
CA SER A 156 22.28 9.49 -3.22
C SER A 156 22.97 9.71 -1.86
N GLU A 157 22.81 8.78 -0.92
CA GLU A 157 23.42 8.84 0.42
C GLU A 157 24.94 8.63 0.36
N LEU A 158 25.41 7.75 -0.52
CA LEU A 158 26.84 7.50 -0.75
C LEU A 158 27.54 8.67 -1.44
N ALA A 159 26.81 9.49 -2.21
CA ALA A 159 27.39 10.59 -2.97
C ALA A 159 27.62 11.88 -2.16
N VAL A 160 26.75 12.20 -1.20
CA VAL A 160 26.75 13.53 -0.55
C VAL A 160 27.44 13.53 0.81
N GLN A 161 27.26 12.50 1.63
CA GLN A 161 28.04 12.21 2.84
C GLN A 161 27.41 10.96 3.48
N PRO A 162 28.08 9.80 3.47
CA PRO A 162 27.43 8.56 3.89
C PRO A 162 27.15 8.57 5.39
N SER A 163 25.89 8.78 5.76
CA SER A 163 25.42 8.51 7.12
C SER A 163 25.38 6.99 7.33
N PRO A 164 26.17 6.41 8.24
CA PRO A 164 26.21 4.96 8.44
C PRO A 164 24.83 4.38 8.76
N VAL A 165 24.02 5.12 9.51
CA VAL A 165 22.65 4.73 9.88
C VAL A 165 21.73 4.73 8.66
N SER A 166 21.81 5.76 7.81
CA SER A 166 20.99 5.85 6.59
C SER A 166 21.34 4.74 5.60
N VAL A 167 22.65 4.55 5.35
CA VAL A 167 23.16 3.49 4.48
C VAL A 167 22.75 2.11 4.99
N ALA A 168 22.93 1.82 6.29
CA ALA A 168 22.52 0.56 6.88
C ALA A 168 21.00 0.34 6.76
N THR A 169 20.19 1.36 7.06
CA THR A 169 18.72 1.27 7.00
C THR A 169 18.25 0.93 5.59
N HIS A 170 18.69 1.69 4.58
CA HIS A 170 18.29 1.41 3.21
C HIS A 170 18.86 0.08 2.68
N THR A 171 20.05 -0.33 3.13
CA THR A 171 20.61 -1.64 2.78
C THR A 171 19.73 -2.77 3.33
N ILE A 172 19.32 -2.68 4.59
CA ILE A 172 18.43 -3.66 5.23
C ILE A 172 17.08 -3.72 4.50
N ILE A 173 16.46 -2.56 4.23
CA ILE A 173 15.18 -2.49 3.48
C ILE A 173 15.33 -3.14 2.10
N GLY A 174 16.41 -2.80 1.38
CA GLY A 174 16.68 -3.34 0.06
C GLY A 174 16.85 -4.86 0.07
N ILE A 175 17.67 -5.39 0.98
CA ILE A 175 17.88 -6.84 1.15
C ILE A 175 16.56 -7.52 1.53
N ALA A 176 15.79 -6.96 2.47
CA ALA A 176 14.50 -7.51 2.87
C ALA A 176 13.52 -7.58 1.69
N GLY A 177 13.48 -6.55 0.84
CA GLY A 177 12.69 -6.54 -0.40
C GLY A 177 13.12 -7.63 -1.39
N VAL A 178 14.42 -7.83 -1.58
CA VAL A 178 14.96 -8.92 -2.42
C VAL A 178 14.60 -10.30 -1.86
N VAL A 179 14.77 -10.52 -0.56
CA VAL A 179 14.44 -11.78 0.11
C VAL A 179 12.96 -12.08 0.01
N ALA A 180 12.09 -11.10 0.30
CA ALA A 180 10.65 -11.25 0.18
C ALA A 180 10.22 -11.60 -1.26
N THR A 181 10.83 -10.96 -2.25
CA THR A 181 10.63 -11.26 -3.68
C THR A 181 10.99 -12.72 -3.99
N ALA A 182 12.19 -13.17 -3.59
CA ALA A 182 12.65 -14.53 -3.81
C ALA A 182 11.74 -15.58 -3.14
N VAL A 183 11.29 -15.32 -1.91
CA VAL A 183 10.35 -16.20 -1.19
C VAL A 183 9.01 -16.30 -1.94
N LEU A 184 8.44 -15.17 -2.36
CA LEU A 184 7.16 -15.15 -3.09
C LEU A 184 7.25 -15.89 -4.43
N MET A 185 8.32 -15.67 -5.19
CA MET A 185 8.56 -16.37 -6.45
C MET A 185 8.72 -17.88 -6.23
N THR A 186 9.52 -18.29 -5.25
CA THR A 186 9.76 -19.70 -4.92
C THR A 186 8.46 -20.41 -4.53
N ARG A 187 7.62 -19.78 -3.69
CA ARG A 187 6.32 -20.33 -3.30
C ARG A 187 5.37 -20.47 -4.50
N HIS A 188 5.37 -19.51 -5.42
CA HIS A 188 4.56 -19.59 -6.63
C HIS A 188 5.01 -20.74 -7.55
N LEU A 189 6.33 -20.91 -7.74
CA LEU A 189 6.89 -22.02 -8.53
C LEU A 189 6.63 -23.40 -7.89
N ALA A 190 6.72 -23.49 -6.57
CA ALA A 190 6.37 -24.72 -5.86
C ALA A 190 4.88 -25.06 -6.02
N ALA A 191 4.00 -24.05 -5.99
CA ALA A 191 2.57 -24.26 -6.21
C ALA A 191 2.27 -24.70 -7.65
N SER A 192 2.92 -24.11 -8.65
CA SER A 192 2.67 -24.42 -10.07
C SER A 192 3.14 -25.83 -10.46
N THR A 193 4.26 -26.31 -9.90
CA THR A 193 4.77 -27.67 -10.16
C THR A 193 3.84 -28.76 -9.60
N THR A 194 3.27 -28.56 -8.40
CA THR A 194 2.31 -29.52 -7.82
C THR A 194 1.00 -29.63 -8.61
N TRP A 195 0.62 -28.58 -9.35
CA TRP A 195 -0.57 -28.60 -10.20
C TRP A 195 -0.32 -29.40 -11.48
N ALA A 196 0.85 -29.24 -12.10
CA ALA A 196 1.25 -30.01 -13.29
C ALA A 196 1.27 -31.53 -13.02
N GLY A 197 1.77 -31.96 -11.85
CA GLY A 197 1.77 -33.37 -11.46
C GLY A 197 0.38 -33.97 -11.18
N ARG A 198 -0.65 -33.15 -11.02
CA ARG A 198 -2.03 -33.61 -10.76
C ARG A 198 -2.79 -33.97 -12.06
N HIS A 199 -2.43 -33.33 -13.16
CA HIS A 199 -3.03 -33.57 -14.48
C HIS A 199 -2.39 -34.70 -15.28
N THR A 200 -1.22 -35.18 -14.87
CA THR A 200 -0.57 -36.36 -15.46
C THR A 200 -1.02 -37.69 -14.85
N ARG A 201 -1.94 -37.66 -13.87
CA ARG A 201 -2.58 -38.91 -13.43
C ARG A 201 -3.43 -39.42 -14.60
N PRO A 202 -3.19 -40.66 -15.08
CA PRO A 202 -4.03 -41.25 -16.12
C PRO A 202 -5.48 -41.17 -15.67
N PRO A 203 -6.43 -40.86 -16.56
CA PRO A 203 -7.84 -40.81 -16.22
C PRO A 203 -8.15 -42.10 -15.48
N ARG A 204 -8.46 -42.01 -14.18
CA ARG A 204 -8.84 -43.17 -13.37
C ARG A 204 -9.91 -43.86 -14.19
N ALA A 205 -9.60 -45.06 -14.69
CA ALA A 205 -10.50 -45.86 -15.50
C ALA A 205 -11.86 -45.77 -14.81
N ARG A 206 -12.77 -45.05 -15.47
CA ARG A 206 -14.09 -44.74 -14.95
C ARG A 206 -14.70 -46.10 -14.73
N ARG A 207 -14.62 -46.61 -13.49
CA ARG A 207 -15.15 -47.91 -13.12
C ARG A 207 -16.60 -47.77 -13.51
N LYS A 208 -17.00 -48.43 -14.61
CA LYS A 208 -18.39 -48.52 -15.03
C LYS A 208 -19.07 -49.13 -13.81
N ARG A 209 -19.65 -48.28 -12.96
CA ARG A 209 -20.68 -48.74 -12.05
C ARG A 209 -21.77 -49.14 -13.01
N THR A 210 -21.82 -50.42 -13.31
CA THR A 210 -23.00 -51.10 -13.79
C THR A 210 -24.09 -50.67 -12.82
N ILE A 211 -24.90 -49.72 -13.25
CA ILE A 211 -26.16 -49.39 -12.62
C ILE A 211 -27.01 -50.63 -12.93
N CYS A 212 -26.89 -51.65 -12.09
CA CYS A 212 -27.97 -52.61 -11.95
C CYS A 212 -29.14 -51.79 -11.42
N SER A 213 -30.06 -51.50 -12.32
CA SER A 213 -31.50 -51.53 -12.11
C SER A 213 -31.91 -51.92 -10.68
N ASP A 214 -32.18 -50.92 -9.85
CA ASP A 214 -33.31 -51.00 -8.93
C ASP A 214 -34.34 -50.00 -9.43
N VAL A 215 -35.17 -50.53 -10.33
CA VAL A 215 -36.51 -50.03 -10.61
C VAL A 215 -37.29 -50.20 -9.30
N GLN A 216 -37.37 -49.15 -8.49
CA GLN A 216 -38.47 -49.01 -7.55
C GLN A 216 -39.43 -47.95 -8.08
N VAL A 217 -40.41 -48.49 -8.79
CA VAL A 217 -41.79 -47.99 -8.86
C VAL A 217 -42.27 -47.61 -7.45
N SER A 218 -42.69 -46.36 -7.28
CA SER A 218 -43.76 -45.97 -6.34
C SER A 218 -44.22 -44.57 -6.77
N CYS A 219 -45.19 -44.51 -7.68
CA CYS A 219 -46.62 -44.33 -7.36
C CYS A 219 -46.91 -42.93 -6.81
N GLU A 220 -47.53 -42.12 -7.68
CA GLU A 220 -48.82 -41.48 -7.45
C GLU A 220 -49.10 -40.80 -6.09
N GLY A 221 -49.39 -39.51 -6.20
CA GLY A 221 -49.94 -38.65 -5.15
C GLY A 221 -49.70 -37.20 -5.58
N ALA A 222 -50.39 -36.68 -6.61
CA ALA A 222 -51.78 -36.27 -6.58
C ALA A 222 -52.14 -35.47 -5.31
N ASN A 223 -52.61 -34.24 -5.55
CA ASN A 223 -53.53 -33.44 -4.74
C ASN A 223 -53.02 -32.42 -3.71
N GLY A 224 -53.64 -31.24 -3.77
CA GLY A 224 -53.65 -30.15 -2.78
C GLY A 224 -52.81 -28.95 -3.22
N GLY A 225 -53.35 -27.89 -3.84
CA GLY A 225 -54.65 -27.28 -3.55
C GLY A 225 -54.57 -26.60 -2.18
N GLY A 226 -54.28 -25.30 -2.15
CA GLY A 226 -54.13 -24.56 -0.91
C GLY A 226 -53.94 -23.06 -1.12
N GLU A 227 -55.05 -22.38 -1.44
CA GLU A 227 -55.27 -20.97 -1.13
C GLU A 227 -54.79 -20.63 0.28
N ARG A 228 -54.20 -19.45 0.46
CA ARG A 228 -54.50 -18.59 1.62
C ARG A 228 -54.12 -17.14 1.39
N SER A 229 -55.18 -16.36 1.30
CA SER A 229 -55.36 -14.94 1.57
C SER A 229 -55.09 -14.56 3.04
N GLY A 230 -54.78 -13.27 3.25
CA GLY A 230 -54.81 -12.54 4.54
C GLY A 230 -53.42 -12.36 5.17
N ASP A 231 -52.93 -11.18 5.54
CA ASP A 231 -53.45 -9.80 5.65
C ASP A 231 -52.32 -8.80 5.39
#